data_AF-A0A952TJV0-F1
#
_entry.id   AF-A0A952TJV0-F1
#
_cell.length_a   1.000
_cell.length_b   1.000
_cell.length_c   1.000
_cell.angle_alpha   90.00
_cell.angle_beta   90.00
_cell.angle_gamma   90.00
#
_symmetry.space_group_name_H-M   'P 1'
#
loop_
_entity.id
_entity.type
_entity.pdbx_description
1 polymer ?
#
loop_
_entity_poly.entity_id
_entity_poly.type
_entity_poly.pdbx_seq_one_letter_code
_entity_poly.pdbx_strand_id
1 'polypeptide(L)'
;MEQVNNFSELLKLESGKRYTVIVKNSMGLGVNAIQFTLHEAKIGRYSSYEECVELVFTPKKKKRDLHSLKFARETDVALFEGWVEVDTDPFSAPEDQGIMTIRSMKYSACDSRFMDDAIASVKATPLFLKRFNNN
;
A
#
# COMPACT_ATOMS: atom_id res chain seq x y z
N MET A 1 2.83 -24.73 -4.01
CA MET A 1 2.12 -23.87 -4.96
C MET A 1 2.89 -22.57 -5.03
N GLU A 2 3.71 -22.43 -6.06
CA GLU A 2 4.54 -21.25 -6.31
C GLU A 2 3.62 -20.06 -6.60
N GLN A 3 3.42 -19.17 -5.64
CA GLN A 3 2.94 -17.84 -5.95
C GLN A 3 4.06 -17.15 -6.72
N VAL A 4 3.88 -17.07 -8.03
CA VAL A 4 4.77 -16.40 -8.97
C VAL A 4 4.86 -14.94 -8.55
N ASN A 5 5.85 -14.66 -7.70
CA ASN A 5 6.16 -13.38 -7.08
C ASN A 5 6.79 -12.39 -8.09
N ASN A 6 6.33 -12.39 -9.33
CA ASN A 6 6.88 -11.51 -10.35
C ASN A 6 6.05 -10.23 -10.40
N PHE A 7 6.69 -9.13 -10.00
CA PHE A 7 6.17 -7.79 -10.21
C PHE A 7 5.89 -7.47 -11.70
N SER A 8 6.19 -8.39 -12.62
CA SER A 8 5.76 -8.35 -14.02
C SER A 8 4.25 -8.19 -14.20
N GLU A 9 3.43 -8.62 -13.23
CA GLU A 9 1.98 -8.38 -13.29
C GLU A 9 1.63 -6.90 -13.15
N LEU A 10 2.44 -6.13 -12.41
CA LEU A 10 2.28 -4.68 -12.33
C LEU A 10 2.63 -3.97 -13.66
N LEU A 11 3.39 -4.62 -14.55
CA LEU A 11 3.68 -4.08 -15.89
C LEU A 11 2.51 -4.26 -16.87
N LYS A 12 1.55 -5.15 -16.54
CA LYS A 12 0.33 -5.34 -17.33
C LYS A 12 -0.77 -4.33 -16.98
N LEU A 13 -0.53 -3.45 -15.99
CA LEU A 13 -1.50 -2.44 -15.60
C LEU A 13 -1.69 -1.42 -16.73
N GLU A 14 -2.94 -1.13 -17.07
CA GLU A 14 -3.27 -0.14 -18.08
C GLU A 14 -2.93 1.27 -17.59
N SER A 15 -2.14 1.99 -18.39
CA SER A 15 -1.85 3.40 -18.19
C SER A 15 -3.12 4.24 -18.39
N GLY A 16 -3.29 5.29 -17.59
CA GLY A 16 -4.48 6.14 -17.55
C GLY A 16 -5.61 5.64 -16.65
N LYS A 17 -5.54 4.40 -16.15
CA LYS A 17 -6.49 3.89 -15.16
C LYS A 17 -6.17 4.34 -13.74
N ARG A 18 -7.21 4.34 -12.91
CA ARG A 18 -7.14 4.71 -11.49
C ARG A 18 -6.88 3.46 -10.69
N TYR A 19 -5.95 3.54 -9.75
CA TYR A 19 -5.61 2.45 -8.85
C TYR A 19 -5.45 2.98 -7.42
N THR A 20 -5.57 2.06 -6.48
CA THR A 20 -5.26 2.30 -5.08
C THR A 20 -4.21 1.27 -4.65
N VAL A 21 -3.06 1.74 -4.15
CA VAL A 21 -2.07 0.85 -3.55
C VAL A 21 -2.09 1.01 -2.05
N ILE A 22 -2.05 -0.11 -1.34
CA ILE A 22 -1.80 -0.19 0.09
C ILE A 22 -0.39 -0.70 0.26
N VAL A 23 0.43 0.07 0.97
CA VAL A 23 1.79 -0.30 1.33
C VAL A 23 1.98 -0.19 2.83
N LYS A 24 2.85 -1.02 3.39
CA LYS A 24 3.27 -0.85 4.77
C LYS A 24 4.00 0.50 4.93
N ASN A 25 3.67 1.24 5.97
CA ASN A 25 4.37 2.48 6.28
C ASN A 25 5.80 2.15 6.74
N SER A 26 6.82 2.80 6.15
CA SER A 26 8.22 2.62 6.55
C SER A 26 8.51 3.07 7.98
N MET A 27 7.67 3.96 8.53
CA MET A 27 7.73 4.36 9.94
C MET A 27 7.07 3.36 10.89
N GLY A 28 6.51 2.26 10.38
CA GLY A 28 5.85 1.22 11.21
C GLY A 28 4.49 1.61 11.78
N LEU A 29 4.00 2.81 11.49
CA LEU A 29 2.70 3.29 11.95
C LEU A 29 1.64 3.02 10.88
N GLY A 30 0.92 1.91 11.04
CA GLY A 30 -0.18 1.50 10.19
C GLY A 30 0.21 1.20 8.74
N VAL A 31 -0.77 1.34 7.86
CA VAL A 31 -0.61 1.20 6.41
C VAL A 31 -0.82 2.54 5.71
N ASN A 32 -0.22 2.70 4.54
CA ASN A 32 -0.42 3.86 3.68
C ASN A 32 -1.22 3.43 2.45
N ALA A 33 -2.43 3.97 2.32
CA ALA A 33 -3.24 3.80 1.12
C ALA A 33 -3.07 5.03 0.21
N ILE A 34 -2.50 4.82 -0.96
CA ILE A 34 -2.25 5.86 -1.95
C ILE A 34 -3.19 5.63 -3.13
N GLN A 35 -4.11 6.57 -3.33
CA GLN A 35 -4.97 6.62 -4.50
C GLN A 35 -4.28 7.42 -5.61
N PHE A 36 -4.09 6.81 -6.77
CA PHE A 36 -3.39 7.44 -7.89
C PHE A 36 -3.96 7.05 -9.25
N THR A 37 -3.59 7.83 -10.27
CA THR A 37 -3.77 7.47 -11.68
C THR A 37 -2.43 7.00 -12.21
N LEU A 38 -2.37 5.77 -12.71
CA LEU A 38 -1.13 5.21 -13.24
C LEU A 38 -0.83 5.87 -14.58
N HIS A 39 0.41 6.33 -14.77
CA HIS A 39 0.88 6.80 -16.08
C HIS A 39 1.74 5.74 -16.74
N GLU A 40 2.63 5.12 -15.97
CA GLU A 40 3.57 4.15 -16.50
C GLU A 40 4.08 3.23 -15.40
N ALA A 41 4.26 1.96 -15.73
CA ALA A 41 4.92 0.98 -14.87
C ALA A 41 6.25 0.59 -15.52
N LYS A 42 7.36 0.82 -14.82
CA LYS A 42 8.71 0.49 -15.30
C LYS A 42 9.39 -0.46 -14.32
N ILE A 43 10.21 -1.37 -14.85
CA ILE A 43 11.17 -2.08 -14.01
C ILE A 43 12.38 -1.16 -13.86
N GLY A 44 12.74 -0.84 -12.63
CA GLY A 44 13.92 -0.07 -12.28
C GLY A 44 14.87 -0.88 -11.39
N ARG A 45 16.02 -0.28 -11.11
CA ARG A 45 16.98 -0.77 -10.12
C ARG A 45 16.95 0.15 -8.91
N TYR A 46 16.86 -0.42 -7.71
CA TYR A 46 16.95 0.36 -6.48
C TYR A 46 18.00 -0.22 -5.55
N SER A 47 19.10 0.54 -5.37
CA SER A 47 20.19 0.19 -4.47
C SER A 47 20.74 -1.23 -4.75
N SER A 48 20.79 -2.11 -3.74
CA SER A 48 21.26 -3.51 -3.83
C SER A 48 20.28 -4.49 -4.48
N TYR A 49 19.06 -4.07 -4.87
CA TYR A 49 18.08 -4.95 -5.49
C TYR A 49 18.03 -4.73 -7.01
N GLU A 50 18.37 -5.76 -7.77
CA GLU A 50 18.43 -5.72 -9.24
C GLU A 50 17.05 -5.62 -9.91
N GLU A 51 15.99 -6.07 -9.22
CA GLU A 51 14.63 -6.10 -9.76
C GLU A 51 13.68 -5.32 -8.82
N CYS A 52 13.41 -4.06 -9.15
CA CYS A 52 12.40 -3.23 -8.48
C CYS A 52 11.36 -2.77 -9.50
N VAL A 53 10.09 -2.66 -9.09
CA VAL A 53 9.09 -2.01 -9.94
C VAL A 53 8.89 -0.58 -9.49
N GLU A 54 9.01 0.33 -10.44
CA GLU A 54 8.73 1.74 -10.29
C GLU A 54 7.40 2.05 -10.98
N LEU A 55 6.39 2.40 -10.17
CA LEU A 55 5.13 2.92 -10.68
C LEU A 55 5.22 4.45 -10.72
N VAL A 56 5.11 5.00 -11.92
CA VAL A 56 5.02 6.44 -12.15
C VAL A 56 3.54 6.79 -12.21
N PHE A 57 3.10 7.62 -11.27
CA PHE A 57 1.71 7.96 -11.12
C PHE A 57 1.49 9.39 -10.65
N THR A 58 0.26 9.85 -10.84
CA THR A 58 -0.20 11.14 -10.30
C THR A 58 -1.18 10.87 -9.16
N PRO A 59 -0.83 11.23 -7.90
CA PRO A 59 -1.70 10.99 -6.77
C PRO A 59 -2.91 11.93 -6.78
N LYS A 60 -4.06 11.44 -6.33
CA LYS A 60 -5.33 12.19 -6.33
C LYS A 60 -5.23 13.54 -5.62
N LYS A 61 -4.49 13.60 -4.50
CA LYS A 61 -4.32 14.83 -3.68
C LYS A 61 -3.34 15.84 -4.29
N LYS A 62 -2.36 15.40 -5.09
CA LYS A 62 -1.36 16.28 -5.74
C LYS A 62 -1.32 16.01 -7.24
N LYS A 63 -2.34 16.51 -7.94
CA LYS A 63 -2.52 16.32 -9.39
C LYS A 63 -1.43 16.94 -10.27
N ARG A 64 -0.54 17.77 -9.72
CA ARG A 64 0.52 18.48 -10.47
C ARG A 64 1.89 17.82 -10.39
N ASP A 65 2.11 16.96 -9.40
CA ASP A 65 3.41 16.33 -9.18
C ASP A 65 3.38 14.88 -9.65
N LEU A 66 4.30 14.55 -10.54
CA LEU A 66 4.56 13.17 -10.94
C LEU A 66 5.29 12.50 -9.78
N HIS A 67 4.66 11.52 -9.15
CA HIS A 67 5.26 10.74 -8.09
C HIS A 67 5.66 9.38 -8.63
N SER A 68 6.85 8.92 -8.27
CA SER A 68 7.27 7.54 -8.49
C SER A 68 7.30 6.80 -7.16
N LEU A 69 6.70 5.61 -7.14
CA LEU A 69 6.76 4.70 -6.02
C LEU A 69 7.52 3.46 -6.46
N LYS A 70 8.59 3.15 -5.72
CA LYS A 70 9.44 2.00 -6.00
C LYS A 70 9.10 0.89 -5.00
N PHE A 71 8.91 -0.31 -5.51
CA PHE A 71 8.65 -1.51 -4.72
C PHE A 71 9.84 -2.45 -4.85
N ALA A 72 10.39 -2.86 -3.72
CA ALA A 72 11.44 -3.87 -3.64
C ALA A 72 10.82 -5.25 -3.31
N ARG A 73 11.60 -6.32 -3.51
CA ARG A 73 11.16 -7.71 -3.27
C ARG A 73 10.57 -7.96 -1.88
N GLU A 74 11.03 -7.23 -0.87
CA GLU A 74 10.73 -7.45 0.54
C GLU A 74 9.60 -6.54 1.09
N THR A 75 8.76 -5.99 0.21
CA THR A 75 7.68 -5.07 0.60
C THR A 75 6.30 -5.71 0.49
N ASP A 76 5.50 -5.60 1.55
CA ASP A 76 4.08 -5.90 1.53
C ASP A 76 3.32 -4.86 0.70
N VAL A 77 2.63 -5.32 -0.36
CA VAL A 77 1.91 -4.46 -1.29
C VAL A 77 0.59 -5.10 -1.67
N ALA A 78 -0.49 -4.32 -1.59
CA ALA A 78 -1.77 -4.69 -2.20
C ALA A 78 -2.20 -3.59 -3.17
N LEU A 79 -2.61 -3.97 -4.38
CA LEU A 79 -3.10 -3.07 -5.42
C LEU A 79 -4.56 -3.39 -5.73
N PHE A 80 -5.38 -2.36 -5.83
CA PHE A 80 -6.80 -2.44 -6.15
C PHE A 80 -7.11 -1.58 -7.37
N GLU A 81 -8.07 -2.02 -8.18
CA GLU A 81 -8.61 -1.22 -9.28
C GLU A 81 -9.53 -0.12 -8.74
N GLY A 82 -9.41 1.09 -9.29
CA GLY A 82 -10.24 2.22 -8.93
C GLY A 82 -9.78 2.96 -7.67
N TRP A 83 -10.60 3.92 -7.24
CA TRP A 83 -10.40 4.63 -5.99
C TRP A 83 -11.19 3.93 -4.90
N VAL A 84 -10.45 3.15 -4.12
CA VAL A 84 -11.04 2.41 -3.02
C VAL A 84 -10.73 3.15 -1.73
N GLU A 85 -11.74 3.27 -0.88
CA GLU A 85 -11.56 3.75 0.48
C GLU A 85 -11.03 2.60 1.33
N VAL A 86 -9.89 2.83 1.96
CA VAL A 86 -9.21 1.89 2.82
C VAL A 86 -9.20 2.51 4.20
N ASP A 87 -9.66 1.79 5.22
CA ASP A 87 -9.41 2.20 6.59
C ASP A 87 -7.91 2.02 6.89
N THR A 88 -7.21 3.14 6.98
CA THR A 88 -5.80 3.20 7.33
C THR A 88 -5.58 3.72 8.75
N ASP A 89 -6.63 3.93 9.53
CA ASP A 89 -6.51 4.53 10.86
C ASP A 89 -5.86 3.52 11.83
N PRO A 90 -4.63 3.81 12.32
CA PRO A 90 -3.92 2.90 13.19
C PRO A 90 -4.38 2.99 14.64
N PHE A 91 -5.27 3.94 14.98
CA PHE A 91 -5.74 4.19 16.34
C PHE A 91 -7.08 3.51 16.61
N SER A 92 -7.26 3.07 17.85
CA SER A 92 -8.54 2.59 18.32
C SER A 92 -9.54 3.75 18.48
N ALA A 93 -10.81 3.41 18.66
CA ALA A 93 -11.83 4.39 19.00
C ALA A 93 -11.39 5.22 20.23
N PRO A 94 -11.68 6.54 20.24
CA PRO A 94 -11.31 7.40 21.35
C PRO A 94 -12.05 6.96 22.61
N GLU A 95 -11.30 6.74 23.69
CA GLU A 95 -11.88 6.54 25.01
C GLU A 95 -11.84 7.87 25.78
N ASP A 96 -12.99 8.27 26.31
CA ASP A 96 -13.14 9.51 27.06
C ASP A 96 -12.92 9.25 28.54
N GLN A 97 -11.86 9.82 29.12
CA GLN A 97 -11.60 9.81 30.56
C GLN A 97 -11.83 11.20 31.17
N GLY A 98 -12.92 11.87 30.80
CA GLY A 98 -13.47 13.07 31.47
C GLY A 98 -12.68 14.37 31.28
N ILE A 99 -11.35 14.33 31.37
CA ILE A 99 -10.45 15.49 31.20
C ILE A 99 -9.53 15.31 29.99
N MET A 100 -9.38 14.07 29.51
CA MET A 100 -8.51 13.74 28.38
C MET A 100 -9.15 12.64 27.53
N THR A 101 -9.06 12.81 26.21
CA THR A 101 -9.39 11.77 25.24
C THR A 101 -8.12 10.99 24.91
N ILE A 102 -8.08 9.71 25.28
CA ILE A 102 -6.93 8.84 24.99
C ILE A 102 -7.24 8.05 23.71
N ARG A 103 -6.27 8.00 22.80
CA ARG A 103 -6.29 7.12 21.63
C ARG A 103 -5.09 6.17 21.71
N SER A 104 -5.36 4.90 22.01
CA SER A 104 -4.36 3.84 21.88
C SER A 104 -4.18 3.43 20.42
N MET A 105 -3.01 2.89 20.08
CA MET A 105 -2.82 2.21 18.79
C MET A 105 -3.55 0.86 18.81
N LYS A 106 -4.15 0.46 17.68
CA LYS A 106 -4.83 -0.85 17.53
C LYS A 106 -3.84 -2.02 17.71
N TYR A 107 -2.63 -1.87 17.19
CA TYR A 107 -1.56 -2.87 17.26
C TYR A 107 -0.21 -2.22 17.53
N SER A 108 0.80 -3.04 17.82
CA SER A 108 2.20 -2.59 17.96
C SER A 108 2.73 -2.03 16.63
N ALA A 109 3.72 -1.13 16.71
CA ALA A 109 4.37 -0.61 15.51
C ALA A 109 4.94 -1.77 14.66
N CYS A 110 4.82 -1.66 13.34
CA CYS A 110 5.23 -2.66 12.35
C CYS A 110 4.45 -3.99 12.37
N ASP A 111 3.34 -4.11 13.11
CA ASP A 111 2.52 -5.34 13.09
C ASP A 111 1.90 -5.59 11.71
N SER A 112 1.91 -6.85 11.26
CA SER A 112 1.34 -7.25 9.96
C SER A 112 -0.18 -7.18 9.93
N ARG A 113 -0.84 -7.22 11.09
CA ARG A 113 -2.32 -7.13 11.23
C ARG A 113 -2.90 -5.84 10.66
N PHE A 114 -2.13 -4.75 10.65
CA PHE A 114 -2.56 -3.52 9.99
C PHE A 114 -2.83 -3.71 8.50
N MET A 115 -2.07 -4.59 7.83
CA MET A 115 -2.28 -4.89 6.41
C MET A 115 -3.51 -5.79 6.20
N ASP A 116 -3.69 -6.79 7.07
CA ASP A 116 -4.88 -7.64 7.04
C ASP A 116 -6.18 -6.83 7.22
N ASP A 117 -6.23 -5.95 8.21
CA ASP A 117 -7.39 -5.09 8.45
C ASP A 117 -7.64 -4.13 7.28
N ALA A 118 -6.58 -3.56 6.71
CA ALA A 118 -6.69 -2.67 5.56
C ALA A 118 -7.23 -3.39 4.32
N ILE A 119 -6.76 -4.61 4.05
CA ILE A 119 -7.27 -5.45 2.96
C ILE A 119 -8.71 -5.88 3.23
N ALA A 120 -9.05 -6.25 4.48
CA ALA A 120 -10.40 -6.66 4.87
C ALA A 120 -11.42 -5.50 4.82
N SER A 121 -10.97 -4.27 5.09
CA SER A 121 -11.78 -3.05 4.96
C SER A 121 -12.22 -2.81 3.51
N VAL A 122 -11.41 -3.26 2.55
CA VAL A 122 -11.68 -3.11 1.13
C VAL A 122 -12.69 -4.16 0.66
N LYS A 123 -13.85 -3.70 0.19
CA LYS A 123 -14.89 -4.56 -0.42
C LYS A 123 -14.53 -5.11 -1.82
N ALA A 124 -13.38 -4.71 -2.36
CA ALA A 124 -12.94 -5.06 -3.70
C ALA A 124 -11.86 -6.14 -3.66
N THR A 125 -11.83 -7.02 -4.65
CA THR A 125 -10.75 -8.01 -4.78
C THR A 125 -9.44 -7.29 -5.16
N PRO A 126 -8.32 -7.55 -4.47
CA PRO A 126 -7.03 -7.00 -4.87
C PRO A 126 -6.63 -7.56 -6.24
N LEU A 127 -6.24 -6.68 -7.16
CA LEU A 127 -5.65 -7.07 -8.45
C LEU A 127 -4.26 -7.69 -8.27
N PHE A 128 -3.53 -7.22 -7.26
CA PHE A 128 -2.21 -7.72 -6.90
C PHE A 128 -2.11 -7.74 -5.38
N LEU A 129 -1.70 -8.86 -4.82
CA LEU A 129 -1.41 -8.99 -3.40
C LEU A 129 -0.06 -9.69 -3.26
N LYS A 130 0.89 -9.02 -2.63
CA LYS A 130 2.17 -9.60 -2.24
C LYS A 130 2.37 -9.36 -0.76
N ARG A 131 2.56 -10.47 -0.04
CA ARG A 131 2.95 -10.45 1.37
C ARG A 131 4.38 -10.92 1.53
N PHE A 132 5.18 -10.13 2.23
CA PHE A 132 6.48 -10.52 2.70
C PHE A 132 6.31 -11.26 4.04
N ASN A 133 6.17 -12.58 3.98
CA ASN A 133 6.20 -13.41 5.18
C ASN A 133 7.64 -13.47 5.68
N ASN A 134 7.95 -12.67 6.70
CA ASN A 134 9.12 -12.86 7.52
C ASN A 134 8.82 -14.05 8.45
N ASN A 135 9.31 -15.23 8.09
CA ASN A 135 9.24 -16.43 8.92
C ASN A 135 10.36 -16.41 9.96
#